data_AF-A0A6N9TY04-F1
#
_entry.id   AF-A0A6N9TY04-F1
#
_cell.length_a   1.000
_cell.length_b   1.000
_cell.length_c   1.000
_cell.angle_alpha   90.00
_cell.angle_beta   90.00
_cell.angle_gamma   90.00
#
_symmetry.space_group_name_H-M   'P 1'
#
loop_
_entity.id
_entity.type
_entity.pdbx_description
1 polymer ?
#
loop_
_entity_poly.entity_id
_entity_poly.type
_entity_poly.pdbx_seq_one_letter_code
_entity_poly.pdbx_strand_id
1 'polypeptide(L)' 'MSPYPNTSVPVRPASVVNEEIRELWQRSGGLLSPEDEREYQRLLVEWSAAASTTARPDVGTESG' A
#
# COMPACT_ATOMS: atom_id res chain seq x y z
N MET A 1 28.26 16.46 9.40
CA MET A 1 28.00 15.09 8.90
C MET A 1 26.75 14.60 9.60
N SER A 2 25.62 14.48 8.91
CA SER A 2 24.38 13.92 9.49
C SER A 2 24.30 12.43 9.17
N PRO A 3 24.31 11.52 10.16
CA PRO A 3 24.23 10.10 9.95
C PRO A 3 22.82 9.63 10.27
N TYR A 4 21.88 9.86 9.37
CA TYR A 4 20.63 9.10 9.41
C TYR A 4 20.39 8.60 7.99
N PRO A 5 20.68 7.32 7.70
CA PRO A 5 20.12 6.71 6.52
C PRO A 5 18.61 6.84 6.70
N ASN A 6 17.99 7.65 5.85
CA ASN A 6 16.54 7.72 5.78
C ASN A 6 16.10 6.37 5.20
N THR A 7 16.07 5.34 6.05
CA THR A 7 15.46 4.05 5.78
C THR A 7 13.95 4.27 5.81
N SER A 8 13.46 5.16 4.95
CA SER A 8 12.11 5.09 4.45
C SER A 8 12.08 3.77 3.70
N VAL A 9 11.69 2.71 4.42
CA VAL A 9 11.46 1.40 3.82
C VAL A 9 10.54 1.68 2.64
N PRO A 10 10.94 1.38 1.40
CA PRO A 10 10.14 1.74 0.23
C PRO A 10 8.78 1.08 0.39
N VAL A 11 7.76 1.91 0.67
CA VAL A 11 6.38 1.46 0.76
C VAL A 11 6.01 0.94 -0.61
N ARG A 12 5.50 -0.29 -0.68
CA ARG A 12 5.04 -0.88 -1.94
C ARG A 12 4.02 0.06 -2.58
N PRO A 13 4.07 0.28 -3.91
CA PRO A 13 3.10 1.13 -4.57
C PRO A 13 1.69 0.58 -4.39
N ALA A 14 0.70 1.47 -4.23
CA ALA A 14 -0.71 1.08 -4.15
C ALA A 14 -1.14 0.26 -5.38
N SER A 15 -0.55 0.51 -6.56
CA SER A 15 -0.79 -0.27 -7.78
C SER A 15 -0.42 -1.75 -7.61
N VAL A 16 0.74 -2.04 -7.02
CA VAL A 16 1.24 -3.41 -6.82
C VAL A 16 0.34 -4.15 -5.82
N VAL A 17 -0.04 -3.49 -4.73
CA VAL A 17 -0.97 -4.09 -3.75
C VAL A 17 -2.34 -4.37 -4.38
N ASN A 18 -2.82 -3.49 -5.27
CA ASN A 18 -4.06 -3.70 -6.02
C ASN A 18 -3.98 -4.89 -6.98
N GLU A 19 -2.83 -5.13 -7.60
CA GLU A 19 -2.61 -6.29 -8.47
C GLU A 19 -2.71 -7.59 -7.66
N GLU A 20 -2.07 -7.65 -6.49
CA GLU A 20 -2.15 -8.82 -5.61
C GLU A 20 -3.56 -9.06 -5.05
N ILE A 21 -4.31 -8.00 -4.75
CA ILE A 21 -5.73 -8.11 -4.40
C ILE A 21 -6.48 -8.76 -5.58
N ARG A 22 -6.28 -8.32 -6.82
CA ARG A 22 -6.95 -8.92 -7.98
C ARG A 22 -6.57 -10.38 -8.18
N GLU A 23 -5.29 -10.72 -8.03
CA GLU A 23 -4.83 -12.11 -8.11
C GLU A 23 -5.48 -13.00 -7.04
N LEU A 24 -5.62 -12.49 -5.81
CA LEU A 24 -6.37 -13.14 -4.74
C LEU A 24 -7.83 -13.41 -5.15
N TRP A 25 -8.52 -12.44 -5.73
CA TRP A 25 -9.89 -12.66 -6.21
C TRP A 25 -9.98 -13.70 -7.34
N GLN A 26 -9.00 -13.71 -8.25
CA GLN A 26 -8.94 -14.68 -9.34
C GLN A 26 -8.64 -16.09 -8.84
N ARG A 27 -7.73 -16.25 -7.87
CA ARG A 27 -7.38 -17.56 -7.29
C ARG A 27 -8.55 -18.18 -6.54
N SER A 28 -9.32 -17.36 -5.84
CA SER A 28 -10.46 -17.81 -5.02
C SER A 28 -11.73 -18.06 -5.86
N GLY A 29 -11.69 -17.85 -7.17
CA GLY A 29 -12.83 -18.13 -8.06
C GLY A 29 -14.06 -17.27 -7.76
N GLY A 30 -13.86 -16.08 -7.18
CA GLY A 30 -14.94 -15.15 -6.81
C GLY A 30 -15.51 -15.30 -5.40
N LEU A 31 -15.06 -16.28 -4.61
CA LEU A 31 -15.47 -16.43 -3.20
C LEU A 31 -14.25 -16.60 -2.29
N LEU A 32 -13.96 -15.58 -1.47
CA LEU A 32 -12.83 -15.63 -0.54
C LEU A 32 -13.10 -16.64 0.58
N SER A 33 -12.20 -17.61 0.74
CA SER A 33 -12.17 -18.46 1.94
C SER A 33 -11.76 -17.64 3.16
N PRO A 34 -12.01 -18.10 4.41
CA PRO A 34 -11.58 -17.38 5.61
C PRO A 34 -10.06 -17.10 5.65
N GLU A 35 -9.25 -17.94 5.03
CA GLU A 35 -7.81 -17.71 4.88
C GLU A 35 -7.50 -16.59 3.86
N ASP A 36 -8.22 -16.58 2.73
CA ASP A 36 -8.13 -15.52 1.72
C ASP A 36 -8.64 -14.18 2.26
N GLU A 37 -9.67 -14.18 3.10
CA GLU A 37 -10.18 -12.97 3.75
C GLU A 37 -9.12 -12.31 4.64
N ARG A 38 -8.37 -13.11 5.40
CA ARG A 38 -7.25 -12.59 6.22
C ARG A 38 -6.18 -11.95 5.36
N GLU A 39 -5.88 -12.55 4.22
CA GLU A 39 -4.89 -12.00 3.27
C GLU A 39 -5.42 -10.73 2.60
N TYR A 40 -6.68 -10.72 2.18
CA TYR A 40 -7.35 -9.55 1.64
C TYR A 40 -7.32 -8.37 2.63
N GLN A 41 -7.62 -8.62 3.91
CA GLN A 41 -7.57 -7.60 4.96
C GLN A 41 -6.18 -7.00 5.13
N ARG A 42 -5.12 -7.83 5.08
CA ARG A 42 -3.73 -7.35 5.15
C ARG A 42 -3.37 -6.48 3.95
N LEU A 43 -3.69 -6.96 2.75
CA LEU A 43 -3.46 -6.21 1.51
C LEU A 43 -4.25 -4.90 1.50
N LEU A 44 -5.47 -4.86 2.04
CA LEU A 44 -6.28 -3.65 2.11
C LEU A 44 -5.66 -2.59 3.04
N VAL A 45 -5.12 -3.01 4.19
CA VAL A 45 -4.41 -2.12 5.12
C VAL A 45 -3.14 -1.57 4.45
N GLU A 46 -2.36 -2.43 3.81
CA GLU A 46 -1.14 -2.01 3.10
C GLU A 46 -1.45 -1.04 1.96
N TRP A 47 -2.49 -1.34 1.17
CA TRP A 47 -2.96 -0.46 0.09
C TRP A 47 -3.36 0.91 0.63
N SER A 48 -4.08 0.98 1.75
CA SER A 48 -4.48 2.26 2.35
C SER A 48 -3.28 3.12 2.78
N ALA A 49 -2.22 2.48 3.30
CA ALA A 49 -1.00 3.17 3.68
C ALA A 49 -0.24 3.68 2.45
N ALA A 50 -0.12 2.86 1.41
CA ALA A 50 0.50 3.22 0.15
C ALA A 50 -0.25 4.33 -0.60
N ALA A 51 -1.58 4.24 -0.64
CA ALA A 51 -2.45 5.24 -1.26
C ALA A 51 -2.38 6.58 -0.51
N SER A 52 -2.29 6.56 0.82
CA SER A 52 -2.11 7.77 1.63
C SER A 52 -0.75 8.43 1.39
N THR A 53 0.30 7.63 1.15
CA THR A 53 1.63 8.15 0.81
C THR A 53 1.65 8.83 -0.57
N THR A 54 0.95 8.26 -1.55
CA THR A 54 0.90 8.85 -2.91
C THR A 54 0.05 10.12 -2.96
N ALA A 55 -0.94 10.23 -2.08
CA ALA A 55 -1.90 11.33 -2.04
C ALA A 55 -1.44 12.52 -1.19
N ARG A 56 -0.22 12.54 -0.64
CA ARG A 56 0.35 13.77 -0.09
C ARG A 56 0.87 14.62 -1.25
N PRO A 57 0.14 15.62 -1.77
CA PRO A 57 0.82 16.72 -2.42
C PRO A 57 1.76 17.28 -1.37
N ASP A 58 3.04 17.35 -1.72
CA ASP A 58 3.97 18.24 -1.06
C ASP A 58 3.34 19.64 -1.16
N VAL A 59 2.60 20.03 -0.12
CA VAL A 59 2.18 21.41 0.04
C VAL A 59 3.46 22.16 0.33
N GLY A 60 4.07 22.65 -0.75
CA GLY A 60 5.11 23.66 -0.69
C GLY A 60 4.58 24.83 0.10
N THR A 61 4.83 24.83 1.41
CA THR A 61 4.91 26.04 2.21
C THR A 61 6.21 26.74 1.80
N GLU A 62 6.19 27.29 0.59
CA GLU A 62 7.13 28.28 0.12
C GLU A 62 6.45 29.64 0.25
N SER A 63 7.01 30.48 1.14
CA SER A 63 7.03 31.94 1.08
C SER A 63 5.80 32.75 1.51
N GLY A 64 6.00 33.43 2.64
CA GLY A 64 5.38 34.69 3.04
C GLY A 64 6.28 35.39 4.08
#